data_AF-A0A7Z9G975-F1
#
_entry.id   AF-A0A7Z9G975-F1
#
_cell.length_a   1.000
_cell.length_b   1.000
_cell.length_c   1.000
_cell.angle_alpha   90.00
_cell.angle_beta   90.00
_cell.angle_gamma   90.00
#
_symmetry.space_group_name_H-M   'P 1'
#
loop_
_entity.id
_entity.type
_entity.pdbx_description
1 polymer ?
#
loop_
_entity_poly.entity_id
_entity_poly.type
_entity_poly.pdbx_seq_one_letter_code
_entity_poly.pdbx_strand_id
1 'polypeptide(L)'
;MRSLFAVLVVMLMSGPVFAAKPTKVKAQFYDFGNQLIDGKIQKATVIYTGAVERARFGRLLRLKKSFMSHIHQSGKASLFK
;
A
#
# COMPACT_ATOMS: atom_id res chain seq x y z
N MET A 1 -2.98 60.12 2.39
CA MET A 1 -3.69 59.73 1.15
C MET A 1 -3.22 58.38 0.60
N ARG A 2 -1.94 58.19 0.23
CA ARG A 2 -1.43 56.90 -0.31
C ARG A 2 -1.59 55.69 0.63
N SER A 3 -1.34 55.86 1.94
CA SER A 3 -1.51 54.80 2.93
C SER A 3 -2.98 54.43 3.15
N LEU A 4 -3.88 55.42 3.13
CA LEU A 4 -5.33 55.20 3.23
C LEU A 4 -5.87 54.39 2.03
N PHE A 5 -5.36 54.70 0.84
CA PHE A 5 -5.71 53.97 -0.38
C PHE A 5 -5.21 52.52 -0.36
N ALA A 6 -4.00 52.30 0.17
CA ALA A 6 -3.47 50.94 0.33
C ALA A 6 -4.29 50.09 1.30
N VAL A 7 -4.74 50.67 2.42
CA VAL A 7 -5.59 49.98 3.41
C VAL A 7 -6.96 49.63 2.81
N LEU A 8 -7.55 50.52 2.03
CA LEU A 8 -8.82 50.28 1.34
C LEU A 8 -8.72 49.11 0.35
N VAL A 9 -7.62 49.02 -0.40
CA VAL A 9 -7.39 47.94 -1.37
C VAL A 9 -7.22 46.58 -0.69
N VAL A 10 -6.52 46.53 0.44
CA VAL A 10 -6.35 45.28 1.22
C VAL A 10 -7.69 44.81 1.80
N MET A 11 -8.52 45.75 2.26
CA MET A 11 -9.83 45.44 2.82
C MET A 11 -10.80 44.91 1.76
N LEU A 12 -10.72 45.40 0.52
CA LEU A 12 -11.51 44.91 -0.61
C LEU A 12 -11.10 43.51 -1.10
N MET A 13 -9.87 43.07 -0.82
CA MET A 13 -9.37 41.74 -1.19
C MET A 13 -9.64 40.67 -0.12
N SER A 14 -10.12 41.06 1.06
CA SER A 14 -10.40 40.14 2.18
C SER A 14 -11.81 39.53 2.10
N GLY A 15 -12.15 38.91 0.97
CA GLY A 15 -13.41 38.16 0.84
C GLY A 15 -13.41 36.85 1.66
N PRO A 16 -14.57 36.40 2.17
CA PRO A 16 -14.65 35.13 2.88
C PRO A 16 -14.34 33.95 1.94
N VAL A 17 -13.35 33.14 2.29
CA VAL A 17 -13.08 31.86 1.63
C VAL A 17 -14.10 30.84 2.15
N PHE A 18 -15.11 30.54 1.33
CA PHE A 18 -16.01 29.42 1.62
C PHE A 18 -15.33 28.11 1.25
N ALA A 19 -15.05 27.27 2.25
CA ALA A 19 -14.64 25.90 2.00
C ALA A 19 -15.74 25.18 1.22
N ALA A 20 -15.41 24.61 0.06
CA ALA A 20 -16.35 23.78 -0.69
C ALA A 20 -16.80 22.64 0.23
N LYS A 21 -18.10 22.65 0.59
CA LYS A 21 -18.69 21.49 1.28
C LYS A 21 -18.44 20.28 0.37
N PRO A 22 -17.89 19.16 0.87
CA PRO A 22 -17.66 18.00 0.03
C PRO A 22 -19.03 17.48 -0.42
N THR A 23 -19.41 17.82 -1.65
CA THR A 23 -20.67 17.41 -2.28
C THR A 23 -20.57 15.91 -2.55
N LYS A 24 -20.85 15.13 -1.51
CA LYS A 24 -20.65 13.68 -1.45
C LYS A 24 -19.17 13.32 -1.57
N VAL A 25 -18.55 12.97 -0.44
CA VAL A 25 -17.35 12.13 -0.43
C VAL A 25 -17.77 10.78 -1.04
N LYS A 26 -17.81 10.69 -2.37
CA LYS A 26 -17.98 9.42 -3.07
C LYS A 26 -16.72 8.63 -2.75
N ALA A 27 -16.84 7.68 -1.82
CA ALA A 27 -15.83 6.65 -1.63
C ALA A 27 -15.58 6.02 -3.01
N GLN A 28 -14.40 6.27 -3.58
CA GLN A 28 -13.99 5.66 -4.83
C GLN A 28 -13.56 4.24 -4.47
N PHE A 29 -14.49 3.29 -4.53
CA PHE A 29 -14.16 1.88 -4.46
C PHE A 29 -13.55 1.50 -5.79
N TYR A 30 -12.22 1.42 -5.84
CA TYR A 30 -11.51 0.87 -6.99
C TYR A 30 -11.79 -0.63 -7.06
N ASP A 31 -12.37 -1.07 -8.18
CA ASP A 31 -12.54 -2.49 -8.46
C ASP A 31 -11.20 -3.06 -8.98
N PHE A 32 -10.49 -3.75 -8.09
CA PHE A 32 -9.23 -4.42 -8.42
C PHE A 32 -9.43 -5.79 -9.08
N GLY A 33 -10.65 -6.16 -9.47
CA GLY A 33 -10.95 -7.46 -10.05
C GLY A 33 -10.18 -7.76 -11.35
N ASN A 34 -9.79 -6.71 -12.09
CA ASN A 34 -9.06 -6.82 -13.35
C ASN A 34 -7.69 -6.14 -13.26
N GLN A 35 -6.74 -6.77 -12.58
CA GLN A 35 -5.35 -6.31 -12.59
C GLN A 35 -4.68 -6.74 -13.91
N LEU A 36 -3.98 -5.79 -14.52
CA LEU A 36 -3.10 -6.05 -15.66
C LEU A 36 -1.81 -6.67 -15.12
N ILE A 37 -1.60 -7.96 -15.40
CA ILE A 37 -0.37 -8.67 -15.08
C ILE A 37 0.21 -9.12 -16.42
N ASP A 38 1.41 -8.64 -16.76
CA ASP A 38 2.13 -8.93 -18.01
C ASP A 38 1.33 -8.63 -19.29
N GLY A 39 0.59 -7.51 -19.32
CA GLY A 39 -0.18 -7.10 -20.50
C GLY A 39 -1.49 -7.85 -20.72
N LYS A 40 -1.86 -8.79 -19.83
CA LYS A 40 -3.10 -9.55 -19.89
C LYS A 40 -4.00 -9.23 -18.70
N ILE A 41 -5.31 -9.09 -18.94
CA ILE A 41 -6.31 -8.96 -17.87
C ILE A 41 -6.46 -10.32 -17.21
N GLN A 42 -5.97 -10.46 -15.98
CA GLN A 42 -6.08 -11.68 -15.20
C GLN A 42 -6.90 -11.39 -13.94
N LYS A 43 -8.02 -12.10 -13.76
CA LYS A 43 -8.75 -12.05 -12.49
C LYS A 43 -7.91 -12.78 -11.44
N ALA A 44 -7.78 -12.18 -10.26
CA ALA A 44 -7.19 -12.83 -9.09
C ALA A 44 -8.03 -14.06 -8.72
N THR A 45 -7.70 -15.18 -9.35
CA THR A 45 -8.36 -16.46 -9.07
C THR A 45 -7.77 -16.95 -7.77
N VAL A 46 -8.61 -17.16 -6.76
CA VAL A 46 -8.20 -17.85 -5.55
C VAL A 46 -7.68 -19.22 -5.98
N ILE A 47 -6.36 -19.39 -5.97
CA ILE A 47 -5.75 -20.69 -6.24
C ILE A 47 -6.16 -21.59 -5.08
N TYR A 48 -7.24 -22.36 -5.26
CA TYR A 48 -7.59 -23.45 -4.37
C TYR A 48 -6.50 -24.51 -4.54
N THR A 49 -5.42 -24.36 -3.76
CA THR A 49 -4.37 -25.38 -3.68
C THR A 49 -5.04 -26.71 -3.38
N GLY A 50 -4.92 -27.65 -4.31
CA GLY A 50 -5.49 -28.98 -4.17
C GLY A 50 -4.90 -29.68 -2.95
N ALA A 51 -5.52 -30.77 -2.49
CA ALA A 51 -5.04 -31.52 -1.32
C ALA A 51 -3.54 -31.89 -1.40
N VAL A 52 -3.05 -32.19 -2.61
CA VAL A 52 -1.64 -32.50 -2.89
C VAL A 52 -0.74 -31.27 -2.73
N GLU A 53 -1.15 -30.11 -3.22
CA GLU A 53 -0.39 -28.86 -3.11
C GLU A 53 -0.33 -28.38 -1.66
N ARG A 54 -1.43 -28.53 -0.90
CA ARG A 54 -1.44 -28.26 0.55
C ARG A 54 -0.47 -29.17 1.31
N ALA A 55 -0.41 -30.46 0.98
CA ALA A 55 0.51 -31.40 1.63
C ALA A 55 1.99 -31.09 1.30
N ARG A 56 2.30 -30.72 0.05
CA ARG A 56 3.64 -30.28 -0.36
C ARG A 56 4.03 -28.96 0.33
N PHE A 57 3.10 -28.01 0.40
CA PHE A 57 3.32 -26.72 1.08
C PHE A 57 3.53 -26.91 2.60
N GLY A 58 2.78 -27.81 3.23
CA GLY A 58 2.97 -28.17 4.64
C GLY A 58 4.34 -28.79 4.92
N ARG A 59 4.83 -29.68 4.03
CA ARG A 59 6.20 -30.23 4.14
C ARG A 59 7.26 -29.14 3.99
N LEU A 60 7.11 -28.24 3.02
CA LEU A 60 8.01 -27.11 2.81
C LEU A 60 8.04 -26.15 4.03
N LEU A 61 6.88 -25.87 4.63
CA LEU A 61 6.78 -25.09 5.86
C LEU A 61 7.49 -25.75 7.04
N ARG A 62 7.36 -27.08 7.19
CA ARG A 62 8.07 -27.83 8.23
C ARG A 62 9.58 -27.81 8.03
N LEU A 63 10.03 -27.96 6.78
CA LEU A 63 11.45 -27.84 6.40
C LEU A 63 12.01 -26.46 6.75
N LYS A 64 11.29 -25.37 6.45
CA LYS A 64 11.68 -24.00 6.83
C LYS A 64 11.90 -23.88 8.34
N LYS A 65 11.03 -24.48 9.17
CA LYS A 65 11.15 -24.42 10.63
C LYS A 65 12.32 -25.25 11.17
N SER A 66 12.51 -26.49 10.69
CA SER A 66 13.68 -27.30 11.09
C SER A 66 15.01 -26.73 10.59
N PHE A 67 14.98 -25.99 9.49
CA PHE A 67 16.16 -25.32 8.92
C PHE A 67 16.59 -24.09 9.73
N MET A 68 15.72 -23.50 10.57
CA MET A 68 16.09 -22.35 11.41
C MET A 68 17.26 -22.67 12.36
N SER A 69 17.29 -23.87 12.95
CA SER A 69 18.40 -24.29 13.82
C SER A 69 19.75 -24.25 13.07
N HIS A 70 19.75 -24.68 11.81
CA HIS A 70 20.94 -24.71 10.96
C HIS A 70 21.36 -23.31 10.53
N ILE A 71 20.40 -22.42 10.23
CA ILE A 71 20.67 -21.00 9.94
C ILE A 71 21.29 -20.29 11.16
N HIS A 72 20.78 -20.55 12.37
CA HIS A 72 21.36 -19.97 13.58
C HIS A 72 22.75 -20.51 13.88
N GLN A 73 23.04 -21.76 13.51
CA GLN A 73 24.40 -22.31 13.56
C GLN A 73 25.32 -21.67 12.52
N SER A 74 24.86 -21.49 11.27
CA SER A 74 25.67 -20.87 10.23
C SER A 74 26.00 -19.40 10.52
N GLY A 75 25.09 -18.66 11.17
CA GLY A 75 25.32 -17.28 11.59
C GLY A 75 26.27 -17.10 12.78
N LYS A 76 26.57 -18.18 13.53
CA LYS A 76 27.54 -18.16 14.64
C LYS A 76 28.97 -18.42 14.20
N ALA A 77 29.19 -18.83 12.95
CA ALA A 77 30.53 -18.90 12.39
C ALA A 77 31.05 -17.45 12.25
N SER A 78 32.15 -17.11 12.94
CA SER A 78 32.81 -15.82 12.77
C SER A 78 33.31 -15.72 11.33
N LEU A 79 32.58 -14.98 10.49
CA LEU A 79 32.95 -14.74 9.09
C LEU A 79 34.15 -13.78 8.94
N PHE A 80 34.64 -13.24 10.05
CA PHE A 80 35.77 -12.30 10.08
C PHE A 80 36.82 -12.77 11.09
N LYS A 81 38.06 -12.79 10.62
CA LYS A 81 39.30 -12.99 11.37
C LYS A 81 40.15 -11.74 11.18
#